data_AF-A0A418YNX8-F1
#
_entry.id   AF-A0A418YNX8-F1
#
_cell.length_a   1.000
_cell.length_b   1.000
_cell.length_c   1.000
_cell.angle_alpha   90.00
_cell.angle_beta   90.00
_cell.angle_gamma   90.00
#
_symmetry.space_group_name_H-M   'P 1'
#
loop_
_entity.id
_entity.type
_entity.pdbx_description
1 polymer ?
#
loop_
_entity_poly.entity_id
_entity_poly.type
_entity_poly.pdbx_seq_one_letter_code
_entity_poly.pdbx_strand_id
1 'polypeptide(L)'
;MRTLTRPAARRHIERVFDATVLDVLNSVDLVDLRVVVLQGGEQGGPPAIAIICESLGQIDLGWIETGDAPVAWRAAAYRALDQSLGRVLPIYGYQYLFDEIAMYYWDGETEDDAARQSLIAYHGADADELENMALPSEMNARRPAWMIAANAAASKRLPTALRRKLDTLDRASKALGGLESERNAWNCDFEIIQDYIPGYEECSSLPPLTLVPFEQFARELDDIARNGMEMGFMDIAGLCPLPDADRIDDWFTALRRGVQLLVAAQDLIRLDPTQL
;
A
#
# COMPACT_ATOMS: atom_id res chain seq x y z
N MET A 1 33.02 23.48 21.45
CA MET A 1 32.32 23.18 20.18
C MET A 1 33.06 23.87 19.04
N ARG A 2 33.47 23.14 18.00
CA ARG A 2 34.15 23.70 16.84
C ARG A 2 33.09 24.37 15.96
N THR A 3 33.15 25.68 15.78
CA THR A 3 32.17 26.44 14.98
C THR A 3 32.29 26.04 13.52
N LEU A 4 31.24 25.39 12.99
CA LEU A 4 31.15 25.07 11.57
C LEU A 4 30.75 26.32 10.79
N THR A 5 31.31 26.51 9.60
CA THR A 5 30.76 27.49 8.65
C THR A 5 29.38 27.04 8.19
N ARG A 6 28.50 27.96 7.77
CA ARG A 6 27.15 27.61 7.30
C ARG A 6 27.13 26.49 6.24
N PRO A 7 28.01 26.50 5.21
CA PRO A 7 28.09 25.38 4.27
C PRO A 7 28.56 24.06 4.90
N ALA A 8 29.48 24.12 5.87
CA ALA A 8 29.95 22.92 6.56
C ALA A 8 28.90 22.33 7.51
N ALA A 9 28.10 23.18 8.16
CA ALA A 9 26.95 22.76 8.97
C ALA A 9 25.88 22.08 8.10
N ARG A 10 25.51 22.69 6.96
CA ARG A 10 24.55 22.10 6.01
C ARG A 10 24.96 20.69 5.56
N ARG A 11 26.19 20.54 5.05
CA ARG A 11 26.70 19.22 4.61
C ARG A 11 26.80 18.20 5.74
N HIS A 12 26.98 18.65 6.98
CA HIS A 12 26.98 17.77 8.14
C HIS A 12 25.57 17.27 8.44
N ILE A 13 24.58 18.18 8.45
CA ILE A 13 23.17 17.84 8.67
C ILE A 13 22.68 16.86 7.59
N GLU A 14 22.91 17.17 6.31
CA GLU A 14 22.52 16.29 5.18
C GLU A 14 23.09 14.88 5.38
N ARG A 15 24.41 14.76 5.62
CA ARG A 15 25.06 13.45 5.82
C ARG A 15 24.49 12.67 7.02
N VAL A 16 24.21 13.36 8.12
CA VAL A 16 23.68 12.72 9.33
C VAL A 16 22.24 12.26 9.10
N PHE A 17 21.43 13.08 8.43
CA PHE A 17 20.06 12.75 8.06
C PHE A 17 20.03 11.52 7.15
N ASP A 18 20.78 11.53 6.05
CA ASP A 18 20.82 10.43 5.08
C ASP A 18 21.27 9.12 5.75
N ALA A 19 22.34 9.17 6.56
CA ALA A 19 22.83 7.99 7.26
C ALA A 19 21.80 7.43 8.26
N THR A 20 21.06 8.31 8.95
CA THR A 20 20.04 7.89 9.92
C THR A 20 18.83 7.28 9.22
N VAL A 21 18.39 7.86 8.10
CA VAL A 21 17.30 7.31 7.30
C VAL A 21 17.68 5.93 6.77
N LEU A 22 18.87 5.80 6.18
CA LEU A 22 19.35 4.52 5.66
C LEU A 22 19.44 3.45 6.75
N ASP A 23 19.96 3.80 7.93
CA ASP A 23 20.02 2.87 9.08
C ASP A 23 18.62 2.40 9.51
N VAL A 24 17.63 3.30 9.52
CA VAL A 24 16.24 2.95 9.84
C VAL A 24 15.61 2.08 8.77
N LEU A 25 15.85 2.34 7.48
CA LEU A 25 15.27 1.57 6.38
C LEU A 25 15.97 0.24 6.10
N ASN A 26 17.21 0.04 6.57
CA ASN A 26 18.05 -1.11 6.23
C ASN A 26 17.46 -2.49 6.60
N SER A 27 16.44 -2.56 7.46
CA SER A 27 15.73 -3.81 7.78
C SER A 27 14.55 -4.14 6.86
N VAL A 28 14.21 -3.23 5.94
CA VAL A 28 13.11 -3.40 5.00
C VAL A 28 13.66 -4.00 3.71
N ASP A 29 13.16 -5.19 3.37
CA ASP A 29 13.47 -5.91 2.14
C ASP A 29 12.22 -6.13 1.26
N LEU A 30 11.03 -5.83 1.80
CA LEU A 30 9.75 -6.07 1.11
C LEU A 30 9.57 -5.17 -0.11
N VAL A 31 10.10 -3.95 -0.01
CA VAL A 31 9.95 -2.86 -0.96
C VAL A 31 11.18 -1.95 -0.90
N ASP A 32 11.38 -1.22 -1.98
CA ASP A 32 12.39 -0.17 -2.10
C ASP A 32 11.75 1.17 -1.73
N LEU A 33 12.28 1.81 -0.69
CA LEU A 33 11.81 3.10 -0.21
C LEU A 33 12.91 4.15 -0.33
N ARG A 34 12.55 5.31 -0.88
CA ARG A 34 13.42 6.48 -0.96
C ARG A 34 12.83 7.62 -0.15
N VAL A 35 13.66 8.30 0.63
CA VAL A 35 13.25 9.51 1.36
C VAL A 35 13.87 10.73 0.71
N VAL A 36 13.06 11.76 0.50
CA VAL A 36 13.50 13.03 -0.09
C VAL A 36 13.03 14.21 0.74
N VAL A 37 13.90 15.22 0.86
CA VAL A 37 13.55 16.50 1.49
C VAL A 37 13.12 17.46 0.39
N LEU A 38 11.89 17.92 0.46
CA LEU A 38 11.27 18.85 -0.48
C LEU A 38 11.44 20.27 0.03
N GLN A 39 11.74 21.19 -0.89
CA GLN A 39 11.61 22.61 -0.59
C GLN A 39 10.12 22.94 -0.41
N GLY A 40 9.82 23.99 0.35
CA GLY A 40 8.44 24.38 0.63
C GLY A 40 7.58 24.42 -0.63
N GLY A 41 6.33 23.96 -0.51
CA GLY A 41 5.38 23.87 -1.62
C GLY A 41 5.18 25.21 -2.35
N GLU A 42 4.49 25.19 -3.49
CA GLU A 42 4.44 26.31 -4.45
C GLU A 42 4.05 27.68 -3.83
N GLN A 43 3.29 27.65 -2.73
CA GLN A 43 2.84 28.84 -2.00
C GLN A 43 3.83 29.37 -0.94
N GLY A 44 5.06 28.84 -0.87
CA GLY A 44 6.05 29.22 0.14
C GLY A 44 5.83 28.54 1.50
N GLY A 45 5.29 27.31 1.48
CA GLY A 45 5.08 26.49 2.67
C GLY A 45 6.38 26.08 3.38
N PRO A 46 6.30 25.43 4.55
CA PRO A 46 7.48 24.88 5.20
C PRO A 46 8.12 23.75 4.36
N PRO A 47 9.41 23.41 4.55
CA PRO A 47 9.97 22.23 3.90
C PRO A 47 9.20 20.97 4.31
N ALA A 48 9.20 19.94 3.46
CA ALA A 48 8.57 18.66 3.76
C ALA A 48 9.55 17.50 3.57
N ILE A 49 9.23 16.34 4.15
CA ILE A 49 9.91 15.08 3.86
C ILE A 49 8.90 14.12 3.26
N ALA A 50 9.22 13.59 2.08
CA ALA A 50 8.42 12.58 1.41
C ALA A 50 9.12 11.22 1.47
N ILE A 51 8.32 10.16 1.60
CA ILE A 51 8.70 8.76 1.45
C ILE A 51 8.07 8.27 0.15
N ILE A 52 8.91 7.85 -0.79
CA ILE A 52 8.55 7.39 -2.12
C ILE A 52 8.79 5.88 -2.19
N CYS A 53 7.80 5.14 -2.69
CA CYS A 53 7.90 3.71 -2.96
C CYS A 53 8.39 3.49 -4.40
N GLU A 54 9.62 3.02 -4.58
CA GLU A 54 10.18 2.78 -5.92
C GLU A 54 9.79 1.39 -6.48
N SER A 55 9.21 0.52 -5.66
CA SER A 55 8.71 -0.79 -6.09
C SER A 55 7.38 -0.68 -6.83
N LEU A 56 7.19 -1.58 -7.81
CA LEU A 56 6.01 -1.65 -8.67
C LEU A 56 5.53 -3.11 -8.80
N GLY A 57 4.22 -3.31 -8.79
CA GLY A 57 3.57 -4.60 -9.05
C GLY A 57 3.14 -5.37 -7.80
N GLN A 58 2.98 -6.68 -7.96
CA GLN A 58 2.53 -7.57 -6.90
C GLN A 58 3.62 -7.77 -5.83
N ILE A 59 3.23 -7.66 -4.56
CA ILE A 59 4.05 -8.14 -3.44
C ILE A 59 4.00 -9.67 -3.39
N ASP A 60 5.15 -10.34 -3.43
CA ASP A 60 5.24 -11.79 -3.24
C ASP A 60 4.86 -12.17 -1.80
N LEU A 61 3.73 -12.89 -1.66
CA LEU A 61 3.23 -13.35 -0.36
C LEU A 61 3.74 -14.75 0.02
N GLY A 62 4.61 -15.35 -0.77
CA GLY A 62 5.29 -16.61 -0.50
C GLY A 62 4.33 -17.75 -0.18
N TRP A 63 4.45 -18.31 1.03
CA TRP A 63 3.64 -19.46 1.48
C TRP A 63 2.13 -19.19 1.49
N ILE A 64 1.71 -17.92 1.53
CA ILE A 64 0.31 -17.52 1.51
C ILE A 64 -0.30 -17.77 0.12
N GLU A 65 0.49 -17.64 -0.95
CA GLU A 65 0.06 -17.84 -2.34
C GLU A 65 0.34 -19.27 -2.84
N THR A 66 1.55 -19.77 -2.60
CA THR A 66 2.06 -20.99 -3.24
C THR A 66 2.21 -22.19 -2.29
N GLY A 67 1.98 -21.99 -0.99
CA GLY A 67 2.19 -23.03 0.03
C GLY A 67 0.99 -23.95 0.30
N ASP A 68 1.27 -25.12 0.86
CA ASP A 68 0.27 -26.14 1.24
C ASP A 68 -0.33 -25.94 2.65
N ALA A 69 -0.07 -24.79 3.28
CA ALA A 69 -0.65 -24.46 4.57
C ALA A 69 -2.19 -24.43 4.49
N PRO A 70 -2.92 -24.74 5.59
CA PRO A 70 -4.37 -24.69 5.60
C PRO A 70 -4.90 -23.33 5.10
N VAL A 71 -5.89 -23.36 4.20
CA VAL A 71 -6.51 -22.14 3.61
C VAL A 71 -6.90 -21.13 4.69
N ALA A 72 -7.41 -21.60 5.83
CA ALA A 72 -7.81 -20.72 6.92
C ALA A 72 -6.66 -19.97 7.60
N TRP A 73 -5.43 -20.48 7.53
CA TRP A 73 -4.22 -19.79 8.00
C TRP A 73 -3.76 -18.76 6.97
N ARG A 74 -3.71 -19.16 5.70
CA ARG A 74 -3.36 -18.30 4.57
C ARG A 74 -4.30 -17.10 4.49
N ALA A 75 -5.61 -17.34 4.62
CA ALA A 75 -6.63 -16.28 4.67
C ALA A 75 -6.52 -15.36 5.89
N ALA A 76 -6.10 -15.87 7.04
CA ALA A 76 -5.85 -15.03 8.21
C ALA A 76 -4.64 -14.12 8.00
N ALA A 77 -3.58 -14.62 7.35
CA ALA A 77 -2.39 -13.84 7.02
C ALA A 77 -2.68 -12.79 5.94
N TYR A 78 -3.28 -13.18 4.81
CA TYR A 78 -3.67 -12.26 3.75
C TYR A 78 -4.53 -11.12 4.27
N ARG A 79 -5.61 -11.43 5.00
CA ARG A 79 -6.50 -10.42 5.58
C ARG A 79 -5.76 -9.42 6.47
N ALA A 80 -4.79 -9.90 7.27
CA ALA A 80 -4.05 -9.03 8.16
C ALA A 80 -3.10 -8.09 7.41
N LEU A 81 -2.49 -8.56 6.31
CA LEU A 81 -1.64 -7.76 5.42
C LEU A 81 -2.47 -6.71 4.68
N ASP A 82 -3.59 -7.12 4.07
CA ASP A 82 -4.54 -6.26 3.35
C ASP A 82 -5.05 -5.11 4.23
N GLN A 83 -5.36 -5.38 5.50
CA GLN A 83 -5.83 -4.37 6.45
C GLN A 83 -4.74 -3.44 6.99
N SER A 84 -3.46 -3.75 6.79
CA SER A 84 -2.36 -3.06 7.49
C SER A 84 -1.38 -2.35 6.55
N LEU A 85 -1.05 -2.94 5.41
CA LEU A 85 0.03 -2.44 4.55
C LEU A 85 -0.29 -1.07 3.92
N GLY A 86 -1.55 -0.78 3.64
CA GLY A 86 -2.00 0.54 3.15
C GLY A 86 -1.70 1.71 4.09
N ARG A 87 -1.23 1.46 5.33
CA ARG A 87 -0.77 2.51 6.25
C ARG A 87 0.65 3.00 5.99
N VAL A 88 1.43 2.24 5.23
CA VAL A 88 2.88 2.48 5.02
C VAL A 88 3.29 2.32 3.56
N LEU A 89 2.43 1.80 2.70
CA LEU A 89 2.68 1.61 1.28
C LEU A 89 1.50 2.12 0.47
N PRO A 90 1.76 2.73 -0.69
CA PRO A 90 0.73 2.93 -1.69
C PRO A 90 0.46 1.57 -2.36
N ILE A 91 -0.44 0.79 -1.73
CA ILE A 91 -0.78 -0.58 -2.13
C ILE A 91 -2.28 -0.79 -2.10
N TYR A 92 -2.79 -1.61 -3.02
CA TYR A 92 -4.21 -1.99 -3.04
C TYR A 92 -4.44 -3.50 -2.98
N GLY A 93 -5.61 -3.88 -2.46
CA GLY A 93 -6.09 -5.25 -2.39
C GLY A 93 -7.18 -5.56 -3.41
N TYR A 94 -7.78 -6.74 -3.29
CA TYR A 94 -8.80 -7.20 -4.24
C TYR A 94 -10.02 -6.29 -4.32
N GLN A 95 -10.51 -5.78 -3.18
CA GLN A 95 -11.72 -4.96 -3.18
C GLN A 95 -11.54 -3.72 -4.05
N TYR A 96 -10.39 -3.06 -3.94
CA TYR A 96 -10.06 -1.90 -4.76
C TYR A 96 -10.00 -2.26 -6.25
N LEU A 97 -9.31 -3.36 -6.62
CA LEU A 97 -9.29 -3.83 -8.01
C LEU A 97 -10.71 -4.09 -8.53
N PHE A 98 -11.55 -4.76 -7.74
CA PHE A 98 -12.92 -5.06 -8.10
C PHE A 98 -13.76 -3.80 -8.30
N ASP A 99 -13.61 -2.80 -7.43
CA ASP A 99 -14.31 -1.53 -7.52
C ASP A 99 -13.86 -0.73 -8.76
N GLU A 100 -12.56 -0.71 -9.09
CA GLU A 100 -12.03 -0.08 -10.31
C GLU A 100 -12.55 -0.77 -11.57
N ILE A 101 -12.54 -2.10 -11.60
CA ILE A 101 -13.09 -2.89 -12.71
C ILE A 101 -14.60 -2.67 -12.86
N ALA A 102 -15.33 -2.61 -11.75
CA ALA A 102 -16.74 -2.30 -11.76
C ALA A 102 -17.00 -0.91 -12.35
N MET A 103 -16.23 0.10 -11.95
CA MET A 103 -16.33 1.44 -12.54
C MET A 103 -16.03 1.42 -14.04
N TYR A 104 -15.02 0.65 -14.46
CA TYR A 104 -14.57 0.63 -15.85
C TYR A 104 -15.50 -0.15 -16.79
N TYR A 105 -16.07 -1.28 -16.35
CA TYR A 105 -16.83 -2.19 -17.20
C TYR A 105 -18.32 -2.28 -16.89
N TRP A 106 -18.74 -1.89 -15.69
CA TRP A 106 -20.09 -2.15 -15.17
C TRP A 106 -20.76 -0.88 -14.61
N ASP A 107 -20.30 0.32 -15.00
CA ASP A 107 -20.77 1.61 -14.49
C ASP A 107 -20.77 1.72 -12.95
N GLY A 108 -19.86 1.01 -12.30
CA GLY A 108 -19.74 0.93 -10.84
C GLY A 108 -20.64 -0.11 -10.18
N GLU A 109 -21.41 -0.89 -10.95
CA GLU A 109 -22.26 -1.95 -10.42
C GLU A 109 -21.46 -3.18 -10.03
N THR A 110 -21.81 -3.76 -8.87
CA THR A 110 -21.07 -4.87 -8.25
C THR A 110 -21.84 -6.19 -8.25
N GLU A 111 -23.06 -6.18 -8.76
CA GLU A 111 -23.94 -7.34 -8.88
C GLU A 111 -24.33 -7.54 -10.35
N ASP A 112 -24.36 -8.80 -10.82
CA ASP A 112 -24.55 -9.13 -12.24
C ASP A 112 -25.82 -8.52 -12.85
N ASP A 113 -26.95 -8.61 -12.14
CA ASP A 113 -28.22 -8.10 -12.65
C ASP A 113 -28.24 -6.59 -12.74
N ALA A 114 -27.60 -5.90 -11.78
CA ALA A 114 -27.47 -4.45 -11.79
C ALA A 114 -26.53 -3.99 -12.92
N ALA A 115 -25.38 -4.66 -13.08
CA ALA A 115 -24.43 -4.41 -14.16
C ALA A 115 -25.11 -4.57 -15.53
N ARG A 116 -25.83 -5.68 -15.77
CA ARG A 116 -26.58 -5.88 -17.02
C ARG A 116 -27.62 -4.79 -17.24
N GLN A 117 -28.39 -4.42 -16.22
CA GLN A 117 -29.41 -3.38 -16.34
C GLN A 117 -28.80 -2.02 -16.67
N SER A 118 -27.68 -1.66 -16.03
CA SER A 118 -26.97 -0.41 -16.31
C SER A 118 -26.49 -0.36 -17.76
N LEU A 119 -25.84 -1.43 -18.23
CA LEU A 119 -25.33 -1.51 -19.59
C LEU A 119 -26.44 -1.44 -20.65
N ILE A 120 -27.59 -2.08 -20.42
CA ILE A 120 -28.76 -1.96 -21.30
C ILE A 120 -29.29 -0.53 -21.28
N ALA A 121 -29.46 0.06 -20.09
CA ALA A 121 -30.13 1.34 -19.92
C ALA A 121 -29.30 2.53 -20.44
N TYR A 122 -27.99 2.52 -20.21
CA TYR A 122 -27.11 3.65 -20.49
C TYR A 122 -26.26 3.46 -21.75
N HIS A 123 -25.94 2.22 -22.11
CA HIS A 123 -25.09 1.93 -23.27
C HIS A 123 -25.84 1.22 -24.41
N GLY A 124 -27.12 0.85 -24.18
CA GLY A 124 -27.94 0.21 -25.20
C GLY A 124 -27.49 -1.20 -25.56
N ALA A 125 -26.74 -1.87 -24.68
CA ALA A 125 -26.19 -3.20 -24.90
C ALA A 125 -27.29 -4.21 -25.21
N ASP A 126 -27.06 -5.06 -26.20
CA ASP A 126 -28.00 -6.15 -26.53
C ASP A 126 -27.67 -7.46 -25.80
N ALA A 127 -28.52 -8.47 -25.96
CA ALA A 127 -28.36 -9.73 -25.25
C ALA A 127 -27.12 -10.51 -25.69
N ASP A 128 -26.71 -10.40 -26.95
CA ASP A 128 -25.57 -11.14 -27.51
C ASP A 128 -24.24 -10.51 -27.03
N GLU A 129 -24.20 -9.19 -26.88
CA GLU A 129 -23.09 -8.45 -26.27
C GLU A 129 -22.90 -8.81 -24.80
N LEU A 130 -23.99 -8.92 -24.04
CA LEU A 130 -23.96 -9.25 -22.61
C LEU A 130 -23.62 -10.71 -22.32
N GLU A 131 -23.97 -11.65 -23.21
CA GLU A 131 -23.66 -13.08 -23.03
C GLU A 131 -22.15 -13.37 -23.04
N ASN A 132 -21.36 -12.57 -23.75
CA ASN A 132 -19.91 -12.79 -23.90
C ASN A 132 -19.07 -11.95 -22.92
N MET A 133 -19.73 -11.17 -22.06
CA MET A 133 -19.08 -10.24 -21.15
C MET A 133 -18.84 -10.90 -19.80
N ALA A 134 -17.62 -10.74 -19.26
CA ALA A 134 -17.35 -11.15 -17.89
C ALA A 134 -18.13 -10.26 -16.91
N LEU A 135 -18.76 -10.88 -15.93
CA LEU A 135 -19.63 -10.22 -14.95
C LEU A 135 -19.01 -10.18 -13.54
N PRO A 136 -19.54 -9.32 -12.65
CA PRO A 136 -19.03 -9.21 -11.28
C PRO A 136 -18.86 -10.55 -10.55
N SER A 137 -19.84 -11.45 -10.67
CA SER A 137 -19.81 -12.76 -10.01
C SER A 137 -18.70 -13.66 -10.55
N GLU A 138 -18.43 -13.62 -11.86
CA GLU A 138 -17.39 -14.42 -12.51
C GLU A 138 -15.99 -14.00 -12.07
N MET A 139 -15.76 -12.68 -11.92
CA MET A 139 -14.52 -12.16 -11.34
C MET A 139 -14.38 -12.61 -9.88
N ASN A 140 -15.43 -12.48 -9.07
CA ASN A 140 -15.42 -12.91 -7.66
C ASN A 140 -15.18 -14.41 -7.48
N ALA A 141 -15.67 -15.24 -8.40
CA ALA A 141 -15.48 -16.69 -8.38
C ALA A 141 -14.04 -17.13 -8.65
N ARG A 142 -13.25 -16.31 -9.37
CA ARG A 142 -11.83 -16.58 -9.63
C ARG A 142 -10.92 -16.37 -8.42
N ARG A 143 -11.41 -15.70 -7.36
CA ARG A 143 -10.62 -15.46 -6.16
C ARG A 143 -10.14 -16.77 -5.55
N PRO A 144 -8.81 -16.93 -5.35
CA PRO A 144 -8.29 -17.98 -4.50
C PRO A 144 -8.94 -17.97 -3.12
N ALA A 145 -9.22 -19.15 -2.57
CA ALA A 145 -9.92 -19.28 -1.30
C ALA A 145 -9.17 -18.60 -0.13
N TRP A 146 -7.85 -18.44 -0.23
CA TRP A 146 -7.05 -17.73 0.76
C TRP A 146 -7.18 -16.20 0.69
N MET A 147 -7.71 -15.62 -0.39
CA MET A 147 -8.02 -14.18 -0.45
C MET A 147 -9.35 -13.84 0.24
N ILE A 148 -10.20 -14.84 0.47
CA ILE A 148 -11.54 -14.64 1.03
C ILE A 148 -11.43 -14.49 2.55
N ALA A 149 -11.64 -13.28 3.05
CA ALA A 149 -11.54 -12.96 4.48
C ALA A 149 -12.42 -13.84 5.39
N ALA A 150 -13.57 -14.30 4.89
CA ALA A 150 -14.47 -15.20 5.63
C ALA A 150 -13.87 -16.59 5.88
N ASN A 151 -12.89 -17.02 5.08
CA ASN A 151 -12.20 -18.30 5.27
C ASN A 151 -11.15 -18.23 6.39
N ALA A 152 -10.79 -17.04 6.87
CA ALA A 152 -9.79 -16.87 7.92
C ALA A 152 -10.21 -17.52 9.24
N ALA A 153 -9.35 -18.36 9.80
CA ALA A 153 -9.60 -18.95 11.12
C ALA A 153 -9.57 -17.87 12.22
N ALA A 154 -10.40 -18.06 13.24
CA ALA A 154 -10.32 -17.26 14.46
C ALA A 154 -8.95 -17.44 15.13
N SER A 155 -8.40 -16.37 15.71
CA SER A 155 -7.05 -16.34 16.31
C SER A 155 -6.74 -17.52 17.23
N LYS A 156 -7.71 -17.94 18.06
CA LYS A 156 -7.57 -19.07 19.00
C LYS A 156 -7.34 -20.44 18.31
N ARG A 157 -7.70 -20.58 17.04
CA ARG A 157 -7.54 -21.80 16.23
C ARG A 157 -6.28 -21.79 15.37
N LEU A 158 -5.54 -20.69 15.37
CA LEU A 158 -4.25 -20.58 14.67
C LEU A 158 -3.12 -21.15 15.54
N PRO A 159 -2.06 -21.71 14.93
CA PRO A 159 -0.83 -22.06 15.63
C PRO A 159 -0.26 -20.89 16.40
N THR A 160 0.41 -21.19 17.51
CA THR A 160 0.91 -20.16 18.42
C THR A 160 1.90 -19.22 17.74
N ALA A 161 2.79 -19.77 16.89
CA ALA A 161 3.79 -18.96 16.17
C ALA A 161 3.15 -18.02 15.15
N LEU A 162 2.20 -18.51 14.33
CA LEU A 162 1.44 -17.66 13.40
C LEU A 162 0.65 -16.57 14.12
N ARG A 163 -0.03 -16.94 15.22
CA ARG A 163 -0.77 -15.97 16.05
C ARG A 163 0.13 -14.85 16.55
N ARG A 164 1.33 -15.16 17.04
CA ARG A 164 2.30 -14.15 17.51
C ARG A 164 2.74 -13.20 16.41
N LYS A 165 2.93 -13.68 15.17
CA LYS A 165 3.28 -12.82 14.02
C LYS A 165 2.12 -11.89 13.68
N LEU A 166 0.90 -12.41 13.60
CA LEU A 166 -0.32 -11.60 13.39
C LEU A 166 -0.53 -10.56 14.48
N ASP A 167 -0.38 -10.93 15.75
CA ASP A 167 -0.48 -10.02 16.90
C ASP A 167 0.63 -8.94 16.88
N THR A 168 1.78 -9.24 16.30
CA THR A 168 2.87 -8.27 16.15
C THR A 168 2.57 -7.28 15.03
N LEU A 169 2.08 -7.77 13.88
CA LEU A 169 1.60 -6.93 12.78
C LEU A 169 0.47 -5.99 13.23
N ASP A 170 -0.55 -6.53 13.90
CA ASP A 170 -1.69 -5.75 14.42
C ASP A 170 -1.24 -4.66 15.41
N ARG A 171 -0.32 -5.01 16.34
CA ARG A 171 0.23 -4.02 17.29
C ARG A 171 1.01 -2.92 16.58
N ALA A 172 1.84 -3.26 15.59
CA ALA A 172 2.58 -2.27 14.81
C ALA A 172 1.62 -1.35 14.01
N SER A 173 0.61 -1.94 13.37
CA SER A 173 -0.43 -1.23 12.61
C SER A 173 -1.21 -0.24 13.50
N LYS A 174 -1.64 -0.68 14.69
CA LYS A 174 -2.31 0.18 15.68
C LYS A 174 -1.40 1.26 16.24
N ALA A 175 -0.14 0.94 16.52
CA ALA A 175 0.82 1.91 17.05
C ALA A 175 1.11 3.04 16.04
N LEU A 176 1.06 2.74 14.75
CA LEU A 176 1.16 3.72 13.68
C LEU A 176 -0.16 4.49 13.49
N GLY A 177 -1.30 3.79 13.47
CA GLY A 177 -2.62 4.40 13.30
C GLY A 177 -3.06 5.31 14.46
N GLY A 178 -2.38 5.25 15.61
CA GLY A 178 -2.60 6.15 16.75
C GLY A 178 -1.76 7.42 16.72
N LEU A 179 -0.95 7.67 15.69
CA LEU A 179 -0.18 8.91 15.55
C LEU A 179 -1.07 10.07 15.05
N GLU A 180 -0.74 11.29 15.48
CA GLU A 180 -1.33 12.51 14.90
C GLU A 180 -0.88 12.66 13.45
N SER A 181 -1.82 12.97 12.55
CA SER A 181 -1.55 13.09 11.10
C SER A 181 -0.41 14.07 10.79
N GLU A 182 -0.41 15.24 11.44
CA GLU A 182 0.60 16.31 11.28
C GLU A 182 2.03 15.90 11.66
N ARG A 183 2.21 14.77 12.35
CA ARG A 183 3.50 14.26 12.82
C ARG A 183 3.86 12.91 12.18
N ASN A 184 2.99 12.38 11.33
CA ASN A 184 3.12 11.04 10.81
C ASN A 184 3.87 11.07 9.48
N ALA A 185 5.08 10.51 9.48
CA ALA A 185 5.90 10.34 8.27
C ALA A 185 5.20 9.56 7.15
N TRP A 186 4.18 8.76 7.48
CA TRP A 186 3.42 7.91 6.57
C TRP A 186 2.02 8.47 6.26
N ASN A 187 1.75 9.73 6.59
CA ASN A 187 0.51 10.36 6.18
C ASN A 187 0.53 10.59 4.67
N CYS A 188 -0.40 9.96 3.95
CA CYS A 188 -0.57 10.14 2.51
C CYS A 188 -1.85 10.95 2.28
N ASP A 189 -1.67 12.25 2.04
CA ASP A 189 -2.75 13.19 1.75
C ASP A 189 -2.51 13.79 0.37
N PHE A 190 -3.44 13.53 -0.55
CA PHE A 190 -3.31 13.88 -1.95
C PHE A 190 -3.29 15.39 -2.18
N GLU A 191 -4.06 16.16 -1.41
CA GLU A 191 -4.07 17.62 -1.51
C GLU A 191 -2.69 18.18 -1.11
N ILE A 192 -2.12 17.64 -0.03
CA ILE A 192 -0.77 18.02 0.41
C ILE A 192 0.29 17.58 -0.63
N ILE A 193 0.15 16.41 -1.23
CA ILE A 193 1.10 15.94 -2.26
C ILE A 193 1.11 16.88 -3.46
N GLN A 194 -0.06 17.26 -3.97
CA GLN A 194 -0.18 18.19 -5.09
C GLN A 194 0.47 19.56 -4.80
N ASP A 195 0.33 20.07 -3.58
CA ASP A 195 0.93 21.35 -3.18
C ASP A 195 2.48 21.33 -3.18
N TYR A 196 3.09 20.16 -2.97
CA TYR A 196 4.54 20.01 -2.78
C TYR A 196 5.28 19.39 -3.97
N ILE A 197 4.59 18.61 -4.81
CA ILE A 197 5.22 17.88 -5.91
C ILE A 197 4.48 18.21 -7.22
N PRO A 198 4.92 19.25 -7.95
CA PRO A 198 4.30 19.64 -9.21
C PRO A 198 4.28 18.51 -10.22
N GLY A 199 3.16 18.33 -10.92
CA GLY A 199 2.94 17.29 -11.92
C GLY A 199 2.32 16.01 -11.37
N TYR A 200 2.21 15.82 -10.05
CA TYR A 200 1.51 14.67 -9.47
C TYR A 200 -0.01 14.73 -9.66
N GLU A 201 -0.56 15.92 -9.96
CA GLU A 201 -1.94 16.09 -10.37
C GLU A 201 -2.28 15.41 -11.71
N GLU A 202 -1.26 15.14 -12.54
CA GLU A 202 -1.42 14.43 -13.82
C GLU A 202 -1.18 12.91 -13.69
N CYS A 203 -0.64 12.44 -12.56
CA CYS A 203 -0.40 11.03 -12.32
C CYS A 203 -1.70 10.27 -12.03
N SER A 204 -1.68 8.96 -12.27
CA SER A 204 -2.77 8.09 -11.87
C SER A 204 -2.89 8.04 -10.35
N SER A 205 -4.12 8.12 -9.83
CA SER A 205 -4.42 7.87 -8.42
C SER A 205 -4.23 6.40 -8.01
N LEU A 206 -4.01 5.51 -8.98
CA LEU A 206 -3.76 4.09 -8.74
C LEU A 206 -2.41 3.90 -8.02
N PRO A 207 -2.37 3.16 -6.91
CA PRO A 207 -1.11 2.83 -6.26
C PRO A 207 -0.25 1.87 -7.10
N PRO A 208 1.09 1.95 -7.04
CA PRO A 208 1.98 1.09 -7.83
C PRO A 208 2.02 -0.36 -7.35
N LEU A 209 1.68 -0.63 -6.08
CA LEU A 209 1.76 -1.96 -5.51
C LEU A 209 0.39 -2.63 -5.40
N THR A 210 0.38 -3.96 -5.47
CA THR A 210 -0.85 -4.74 -5.24
C THR A 210 -0.61 -6.00 -4.40
N LEU A 211 -1.63 -6.40 -3.65
CA LEU A 211 -1.74 -7.73 -3.02
C LEU A 211 -2.55 -8.70 -3.87
N VAL A 212 -3.04 -8.28 -5.04
CA VAL A 212 -3.78 -9.14 -5.95
C VAL A 212 -2.78 -9.95 -6.79
N PRO A 213 -2.94 -11.29 -6.87
CA PRO A 213 -2.01 -12.11 -7.60
C PRO A 213 -2.20 -12.00 -9.12
N PHE A 214 -1.11 -11.76 -9.85
CA PHE A 214 -1.11 -11.63 -11.31
C PHE A 214 -1.58 -12.89 -12.01
N GLU A 215 -1.24 -14.07 -11.50
CA GLU A 215 -1.59 -15.35 -12.14
C GLU A 215 -3.12 -15.50 -12.36
N GLN A 216 -3.93 -14.94 -11.46
CA GLN A 216 -5.39 -15.04 -11.54
C GLN A 216 -6.06 -13.81 -12.17
N PHE A 217 -5.44 -12.63 -12.09
CA PHE A 217 -6.06 -11.34 -12.44
C PHE A 217 -5.21 -10.47 -13.39
N ALA A 218 -4.26 -11.05 -14.13
CA ALA A 218 -3.36 -10.32 -15.02
C ALA A 218 -4.09 -9.34 -15.95
N ARG A 219 -5.19 -9.80 -16.58
CA ARG A 219 -5.97 -8.95 -17.50
C ARG A 219 -6.55 -7.74 -16.79
N GLU A 220 -7.23 -7.95 -15.67
CA GLU A 220 -7.86 -6.87 -14.91
C GLU A 220 -6.82 -5.86 -14.38
N LEU A 221 -5.68 -6.38 -13.91
CA LEU A 221 -4.57 -5.55 -13.46
C LEU A 221 -3.99 -4.72 -14.61
N ASP A 222 -3.77 -5.31 -15.78
CA ASP A 222 -3.29 -4.60 -16.97
C ASP A 222 -4.27 -3.51 -17.44
N ASP A 223 -5.58 -3.80 -17.38
CA ASP A 223 -6.62 -2.87 -17.80
C ASP A 223 -6.65 -1.61 -16.91
N ILE A 224 -6.61 -1.76 -15.58
CA ILE A 224 -6.61 -0.60 -14.67
C ILE A 224 -5.24 0.08 -14.58
N ALA A 225 -4.14 -0.66 -14.74
CA ALA A 225 -2.78 -0.13 -14.62
C ALA A 225 -2.32 0.66 -15.83
N ARG A 226 -3.03 0.58 -16.98
CA ARG A 226 -2.64 1.25 -18.23
C ARG A 226 -2.35 2.74 -18.03
N ASN A 227 -3.25 3.46 -17.36
CA ASN A 227 -3.06 4.89 -17.10
C ASN A 227 -1.83 5.13 -16.20
N GLY A 228 -1.64 4.32 -15.16
CA GLY A 228 -0.45 4.42 -14.29
C GLY A 228 0.87 4.14 -15.04
N MET A 229 0.86 3.22 -16.00
CA MET A 229 2.02 2.95 -16.86
C MET A 229 2.33 4.09 -17.83
N GLU A 230 1.30 4.83 -18.28
CA GLU A 230 1.44 5.95 -19.22
C GLU A 230 1.80 7.28 -18.52
N MET A 231 1.13 7.57 -17.41
CA MET A 231 1.17 8.88 -16.72
C MET A 231 1.93 8.84 -15.38
N GLY A 232 2.35 7.66 -14.93
CA GLY A 232 2.91 7.43 -13.59
C GLY A 232 1.85 7.04 -12.55
N PHE A 233 2.28 6.30 -11.54
CA PHE A 233 1.45 5.86 -10.41
C PHE A 233 1.58 6.82 -9.22
N MET A 234 0.62 6.76 -8.30
CA MET A 234 0.72 7.43 -6.99
C MET A 234 1.65 6.64 -6.07
N ASP A 235 2.96 6.92 -6.16
CA ASP A 235 4.01 6.17 -5.47
C ASP A 235 4.43 6.76 -4.11
N ILE A 236 3.73 7.80 -3.63
CA ILE A 236 4.01 8.44 -2.34
C ILE A 236 3.45 7.59 -1.19
N ALA A 237 4.34 7.01 -0.38
CA ALA A 237 4.01 6.29 0.84
C ALA A 237 3.71 7.24 2.01
N GLY A 238 4.22 8.46 1.97
CA GLY A 238 3.88 9.50 2.93
C GLY A 238 4.57 10.82 2.67
N LEU A 239 3.97 11.92 3.12
CA LEU A 239 4.52 13.26 3.02
C LEU A 239 4.21 14.04 4.31
N CYS A 240 5.25 14.56 4.94
CA CYS A 240 5.14 15.30 6.20
C CYS A 240 5.77 16.70 6.06
N PRO A 241 4.97 17.77 6.05
CA PRO A 241 5.46 19.14 6.22
C PRO A 241 6.15 19.34 7.58
N LEU A 242 7.20 20.15 7.63
CA LEU A 242 8.00 20.43 8.81
C LEU A 242 8.06 21.95 9.09
N PRO A 243 7.01 22.53 9.69
CA PRO A 243 6.98 23.96 10.00
C PRO A 243 8.05 24.40 11.00
N ASP A 244 8.42 23.50 11.92
CA ASP A 244 9.37 23.75 12.98
C ASP A 244 10.44 22.65 13.03
N ALA A 245 11.67 23.02 13.41
CA ALA A 245 12.81 22.09 13.43
C ALA A 245 12.68 21.00 14.50
N ASP A 246 11.87 21.20 15.54
CA ASP A 246 11.62 20.22 16.61
C ASP A 246 10.76 19.03 16.14
N ARG A 247 10.13 19.13 14.97
CA ARG A 247 9.32 18.07 14.35
C ARG A 247 10.13 16.94 13.73
N ILE A 248 11.44 17.11 13.57
CA ILE A 248 12.29 16.07 12.96
C ILE A 248 12.35 14.80 13.80
N ASP A 249 12.32 14.92 15.13
CA ASP A 249 12.36 13.77 16.04
C ASP A 249 11.03 13.00 16.03
N ASP A 250 9.91 13.73 15.93
CA ASP A 250 8.57 13.15 15.74
C ASP A 250 8.52 12.39 14.40
N TRP A 251 9.03 12.99 13.32
CA TRP A 251 9.10 12.35 12.01
C TRP A 251 9.94 11.06 12.04
N PHE A 252 11.15 11.08 12.62
CA PHE A 252 11.96 9.86 12.77
C PHE A 252 11.30 8.80 13.64
N THR A 253 10.51 9.21 14.65
CA THR A 253 9.73 8.30 15.47
C THR A 253 8.63 7.62 14.66
N ALA A 254 7.92 8.38 13.83
CA ALA A 254 6.92 7.85 12.90
C ALA A 254 7.55 6.93 11.85
N LEU A 255 8.68 7.32 11.24
CA LEU A 255 9.43 6.51 10.28
C LEU A 255 9.76 5.13 10.88
N ARG A 256 10.34 5.08 12.08
CA ARG A 256 10.67 3.81 12.75
C ARG A 256 9.45 2.94 13.02
N ARG A 257 8.30 3.53 13.35
CA ARG A 257 7.04 2.78 13.57
C ARG A 257 6.51 2.15 12.29
N GLY A 258 6.56 2.87 11.16
CA GLY A 258 6.17 2.28 9.87
C GLY A 258 7.15 1.21 9.40
N VAL A 259 8.45 1.40 9.63
CA VAL A 259 9.44 0.32 9.41
C VAL A 259 9.13 -0.91 10.26
N GLN A 260 8.77 -0.75 11.53
CA GLN A 260 8.36 -1.88 12.38
C GLN A 260 7.14 -2.62 11.81
N LEU A 261 6.21 -1.91 11.19
CA LEU A 261 5.07 -2.52 10.51
C LEU A 261 5.51 -3.31 9.26
N LEU A 262 6.38 -2.73 8.42
CA LEU A 262 6.95 -3.40 7.24
C LEU A 262 7.74 -4.66 7.61
N VAL A 263 8.59 -4.58 8.64
CA VAL A 263 9.34 -5.73 9.17
C VAL A 263 8.40 -6.80 9.71
N ALA A 264 7.33 -6.41 10.42
CA ALA A 264 6.34 -7.37 10.90
C ALA A 264 5.59 -8.08 9.74
N ALA A 265 5.33 -7.38 8.65
CA ALA A 265 4.74 -7.95 7.44
C ALA A 265 5.71 -8.92 6.74
N GLN A 266 6.97 -8.52 6.56
CA GLN A 266 8.04 -9.39 6.04
C GLN A 266 8.18 -10.67 6.86
N ASP A 267 8.20 -10.54 8.18
CA ASP A 267 8.31 -11.67 9.10
C ASP A 267 7.13 -12.64 9.01
N LEU A 268 5.93 -12.14 8.69
CA LEU A 268 4.75 -12.96 8.45
C LEU A 268 4.83 -13.68 7.10
N ILE A 269 5.28 -12.98 6.05
CA ILE A 269 5.46 -13.53 4.70
C ILE A 269 6.59 -14.57 4.66
N ARG A 270 7.66 -14.36 5.42
CA ARG A 270 8.82 -15.27 5.50
C ARG A 270 8.64 -16.45 6.46
N LEU A 271 7.51 -16.51 7.16
CA LEU A 271 7.20 -17.61 8.07
C LEU A 271 7.18 -18.94 7.31
N ASP A 272 7.89 -19.96 7.81
CA ASP A 272 7.77 -21.33 7.29
C ASP A 272 6.59 -22.04 7.98
N PRO A 273 5.46 -22.28 7.27
CA PRO A 273 4.29 -22.90 7.88
C PRO A 273 4.48 -24.37 8.25
N THR A 274 5.51 -25.04 7.74
CA THR A 274 5.78 -26.45 8.04
C THR A 274 6.37 -26.66 9.43
N GLN A 275 6.81 -25.59 10.08
CA GLN A 275 7.43 -25.59 11.41
C GLN A 275 6.48 -25.09 12.52
N LEU A 276 5.17 -24.98 12.24
CA LEU A 276 4.15 -24.37 13.12
C LEU A 276 3.47 -25.32 14.10
#